data_AF-A0A522V6N9-F1
#
_entry.id   AF-A0A522V6N9-F1
#
_cell.length_a   1.000
_cell.length_b   1.000
_cell.length_c   1.000
_cell.angle_alpha   90.00
_cell.angle_beta   90.00
_cell.angle_gamma   90.00
#
_symmetry.space_group_name_H-M   'P 1'
#
loop_
_entity.id
_entity.type
_entity.pdbx_description
1 polymer ?
#
loop_
_entity_poly.entity_id
_entity_poly.type
_entity_poly.pdbx_seq_one_letter_code
_entity_poly.pdbx_strand_id
1 'polypeptide(L)'
;HSDQVSCMGCLSGCSFSNWSQNEEGTTGRRADPRSFCIQKTLQNIAHGRDIEQELMFAGHNAYRFGSDSFYANGFVPTVAQLVERILTGF
;
A
#
# COMPACT_ATOMS: atom_id res chain seq x y z
N HIS A 1 -6.12 13.70 -15.22
CA HIS A 1 -5.85 15.15 -15.05
C HIS A 1 -6.45 15.67 -13.76
N SER A 2 -7.77 15.53 -13.54
CA SER A 2 -8.43 15.93 -12.28
C SER A 2 -7.80 15.28 -11.04
N ASP A 3 -7.58 13.97 -11.09
CA ASP A 3 -7.16 13.22 -9.89
C ASP A 3 -5.75 13.60 -9.38
N GLN A 4 -4.87 14.10 -10.25
CA GLN A 4 -3.54 14.58 -9.88
C GLN A 4 -3.62 15.94 -9.15
N VAL A 5 -4.61 16.76 -9.50
CA VAL A 5 -4.85 18.08 -8.88
C VAL A 5 -5.61 17.95 -7.56
N SER A 6 -6.45 16.94 -7.43
CA SER A 6 -7.27 16.68 -6.24
C SER A 6 -6.64 15.69 -5.24
N CYS A 7 -5.37 15.31 -5.42
CA CYS A 7 -4.73 14.29 -4.59
C CYS A 7 -4.43 14.79 -3.16
N MET A 8 -5.21 14.34 -2.19
CA MET A 8 -5.11 14.68 -0.76
C MET A 8 -4.64 13.44 0.02
N GLY A 9 -3.36 13.09 -0.08
CA GLY A 9 -2.85 11.80 0.42
C GLY A 9 -1.91 11.85 1.62
N CYS A 10 -1.22 12.96 1.87
CA CYS A 10 -0.25 13.06 2.96
C CYS A 10 -0.51 14.29 3.84
N LEU A 11 -0.61 14.05 5.14
CA LEU A 11 -0.80 15.06 6.20
C LEU A 11 0.42 15.96 6.44
N SER A 12 1.49 15.87 5.64
CA SER A 12 2.65 16.77 5.75
C SER A 12 3.54 16.65 4.51
N GLY A 13 3.93 17.81 3.94
CA GLY A 13 5.13 18.10 3.12
C GLY A 13 5.75 17.05 2.19
N CYS A 14 5.03 16.00 1.77
CA CYS A 14 5.59 14.90 1.01
C CYS A 14 5.59 15.24 -0.50
N SER A 15 6.65 14.87 -1.22
CA SER A 15 6.78 15.03 -2.69
C SER A 15 5.63 14.40 -3.50
N PHE A 16 4.79 13.60 -2.84
CA PHE A 16 3.63 12.92 -3.41
C PHE A 16 2.30 13.66 -3.23
N SER A 17 2.29 14.84 -2.60
CA SER A 17 1.09 15.64 -2.32
C SER A 17 1.24 17.07 -2.86
N ASN A 18 0.13 17.67 -3.30
CA ASN A 18 0.05 19.09 -3.63
C ASN A 18 -0.51 19.94 -2.47
N TRP A 19 -0.94 19.30 -1.38
CA TRP A 19 -1.51 19.95 -0.20
C TRP A 19 -0.44 20.44 0.78
N SER A 20 -0.70 21.57 1.43
CA SER A 20 0.14 22.19 2.46
C SER A 20 -0.74 22.83 3.54
N GLN A 21 -0.23 22.96 4.77
CA GLN A 21 -0.92 23.63 5.88
C GLN A 21 -0.74 25.17 5.89
N ASN A 22 -0.19 25.74 4.82
CA ASN A 22 -0.06 27.20 4.67
C ASN A 22 -1.43 27.85 4.34
N GLU A 23 -1.49 29.18 4.36
CA GLU A 23 -2.70 29.95 4.05
C GLU A 23 -3.26 29.64 2.65
N GLU A 24 -2.40 29.28 1.70
CA GLU A 24 -2.80 28.92 0.33
C GLU A 24 -3.32 27.48 0.20
N GLY A 25 -3.13 26.62 1.22
CA GLY A 25 -3.53 25.22 1.20
C GLY A 25 -2.77 24.34 0.20
N THR A 26 -1.69 24.85 -0.40
CA THR A 26 -0.96 24.17 -1.49
C THR A 26 0.56 24.38 -1.42
N THR A 27 1.32 23.44 -1.99
CA THR A 27 2.77 23.54 -2.18
C THR A 27 3.17 24.35 -3.42
N GLY A 28 2.22 24.74 -4.28
CA GLY A 28 2.47 25.39 -5.57
C GLY A 28 3.09 24.47 -6.64
N ARG A 29 3.26 23.17 -6.32
CA ARG A 29 3.81 22.14 -7.23
C ARG A 29 2.76 21.06 -7.46
N ARG A 30 2.76 20.47 -8.65
CA ARG A 30 1.95 19.28 -8.93
C ARG A 30 2.55 18.07 -8.20
N ALA A 31 1.68 17.23 -7.64
CA ALA A 31 2.09 15.95 -7.08
C ALA A 31 2.74 15.08 -8.16
N ASP A 32 3.76 14.30 -7.78
CA ASP A 32 4.39 13.32 -8.66
C ASP A 32 3.30 12.38 -9.22
N PRO A 33 3.11 12.30 -10.54
CA PRO A 33 2.04 11.49 -11.13
C PRO A 33 2.13 10.00 -10.77
N ARG A 34 3.32 9.51 -10.37
CA ARG A 34 3.51 8.11 -9.96
C ARG A 34 2.80 7.79 -8.65
N SER A 35 2.65 8.75 -7.74
CA SER A 35 1.90 8.50 -6.49
C SER A 35 0.44 8.16 -6.78
N PHE A 36 -0.14 8.78 -7.81
CA PHE A 36 -1.50 8.48 -8.24
C PHE A 36 -1.62 7.09 -8.85
N CYS A 37 -0.68 6.72 -9.74
CA CYS A 37 -0.68 5.37 -10.32
C CYS A 37 -0.56 4.29 -9.23
N ILE A 38 0.34 4.49 -8.25
CA ILE A 38 0.53 3.58 -7.12
C ILE A 38 -0.71 3.54 -6.22
N GLN A 39 -1.27 4.70 -5.85
CA GLN A 39 -2.44 4.76 -4.99
C GLN A 39 -3.65 4.08 -5.64
N LYS A 40 -3.89 4.36 -6.92
CA LYS A 40 -5.02 3.78 -7.66
C LYS A 40 -4.90 2.26 -7.74
N THR A 41 -3.72 1.74 -8.05
CA THR A 41 -3.52 0.30 -8.14
C THR A 41 -3.69 -0.38 -6.78
N LEU A 42 -3.19 0.23 -5.70
CA LEU A 42 -3.39 -0.27 -4.34
C LEU A 42 -4.86 -0.28 -3.92
N GLN A 43 -5.61 0.79 -4.23
CA GLN A 43 -7.06 0.85 -3.98
C GLN A 43 -7.81 -0.19 -4.81
N ASN A 44 -7.45 -0.36 -6.09
CA ASN A 44 -8.06 -1.36 -6.96
C ASN A 44 -7.91 -2.78 -6.38
N ILE A 45 -6.71 -3.17 -5.96
CA ILE A 45 -6.47 -4.48 -5.33
C ILE A 45 -7.23 -4.62 -4.02
N ALA A 46 -7.24 -3.59 -3.16
CA ALA A 46 -7.99 -3.61 -1.91
C ALA A 46 -9.51 -3.77 -2.10
N HIS A 47 -10.04 -3.40 -3.28
CA HIS A 47 -11.44 -3.52 -3.65
C HIS A 47 -11.72 -4.65 -4.66
N GLY A 48 -10.82 -5.64 -4.78
CA GLY A 48 -11.09 -6.89 -5.51
C GLY A 48 -10.96 -6.82 -7.02
N ARG A 49 -10.18 -5.87 -7.55
CA ARG A 49 -9.79 -5.85 -8.98
C ARG A 49 -8.75 -6.93 -9.28
N ASP A 50 -8.55 -7.19 -10.57
CA ASP A 50 -7.64 -8.22 -11.06
C ASP A 50 -6.20 -7.97 -10.59
N ILE A 51 -5.64 -8.93 -9.84
CA ILE A 51 -4.29 -8.83 -9.26
C ILE A 51 -3.19 -8.91 -10.31
N GLU A 52 -3.46 -9.49 -11.48
CA GLU A 52 -2.47 -9.63 -12.56
C GLU A 52 -2.28 -8.32 -13.36
N GLN A 53 -3.16 -7.34 -13.14
CA GLN A 53 -3.17 -6.06 -13.85
C GLN A 53 -2.91 -4.86 -12.93
N GLU A 54 -2.55 -5.11 -11.68
CA GLU A 54 -2.42 -4.08 -10.65
C GLU A 54 -1.12 -4.28 -9.85
N LEU A 55 -0.71 -3.24 -9.11
CA LEU A 55 0.49 -3.22 -8.28
C LEU A 55 0.13 -3.34 -6.79
N MET A 56 0.83 -4.24 -6.09
CA MET A 56 0.77 -4.44 -4.64
C MET A 56 2.14 -4.28 -4.00
N PHE A 57 2.18 -3.91 -2.72
CA PHE A 57 3.40 -3.88 -1.94
C PHE A 57 3.57 -5.16 -1.13
N ALA A 58 4.79 -5.69 -1.15
CA ALA A 58 5.18 -6.85 -0.39
C ALA A 58 6.62 -6.69 0.13
N GLY A 59 6.90 -7.26 1.30
CA GLY A 59 8.26 -7.33 1.81
C GLY A 59 9.13 -8.28 0.97
N HIS A 60 10.45 -8.11 1.04
CA HIS A 60 11.41 -8.90 0.25
C HIS A 60 11.22 -10.42 0.39
N ASN A 61 10.80 -10.89 1.57
CA ASN A 61 10.62 -12.31 1.87
C ASN A 61 9.21 -12.85 1.58
N ALA A 62 8.31 -12.07 0.95
CA ALA A 62 6.92 -12.49 0.76
C ALA A 62 6.79 -13.80 -0.06
N TYR A 63 7.68 -14.03 -1.02
CA TYR A 63 7.70 -15.27 -1.81
C TYR A 63 7.91 -16.53 -0.95
N ARG A 64 8.52 -16.39 0.24
CA ARG A 64 8.79 -17.53 1.13
C ARG A 64 7.51 -18.11 1.73
N PHE A 65 6.42 -17.34 1.81
CA PHE A 65 5.13 -17.84 2.28
C PHE A 65 4.57 -18.96 1.40
N GLY A 66 4.87 -18.97 0.10
CA GLY A 66 4.46 -20.06 -0.79
C GLY A 66 5.13 -21.41 -0.48
N SER A 67 6.25 -21.40 0.24
CA SER A 67 6.99 -22.60 0.67
C SER A 67 6.87 -22.91 2.16
N ASP A 68 6.24 -22.03 2.94
CA ASP A 68 6.10 -22.19 4.38
C ASP A 68 4.93 -23.15 4.68
N SER A 69 5.22 -24.23 5.40
CA SER A 69 4.22 -25.21 5.81
C SER A 69 3.10 -24.61 6.67
N PHE A 70 3.33 -23.44 7.29
CA PHE A 70 2.31 -22.70 8.01
C PHE A 70 1.21 -22.14 7.13
N TYR A 71 1.47 -21.91 5.84
CA TYR A 71 0.49 -21.39 4.89
C TYR A 71 -0.03 -22.48 3.96
N ALA A 72 0.25 -23.75 4.26
CA ALA A 72 -0.15 -24.89 3.44
C ALA A 72 -1.68 -25.06 3.39
N ASN A 73 -2.16 -25.68 2.30
CA ASN A 73 -3.58 -26.00 2.10
C ASN A 73 -4.52 -24.78 2.14
N GLY A 74 -4.01 -23.59 1.78
CA GLY A 74 -4.78 -22.35 1.79
C GLY A 74 -5.07 -21.81 3.19
N PHE A 75 -4.36 -22.30 4.23
CA PHE A 75 -4.49 -21.76 5.57
C PHE A 75 -3.84 -20.36 5.65
N VAL A 76 -4.63 -19.38 6.05
CA VAL A 76 -4.16 -18.02 6.37
C VAL A 76 -4.36 -17.82 7.87
N PRO A 77 -3.28 -17.65 8.67
CA PRO A 77 -3.39 -17.53 10.11
C PRO A 77 -4.12 -16.24 10.52
N THR A 78 -4.84 -16.31 11.62
CA THR A 78 -5.29 -15.09 12.32
C THR A 78 -4.07 -14.33 12.86
N VAL A 79 -4.26 -13.04 13.16
CA VAL A 79 -3.22 -12.22 13.78
C VAL A 79 -2.71 -12.85 15.08
N ALA A 80 -3.60 -13.43 15.90
CA ALA A 80 -3.21 -14.11 17.14
C ALA A 80 -2.33 -15.34 16.88
N GLN A 81 -2.73 -16.22 15.96
CA GLN A 81 -1.94 -17.42 15.58
C GLN A 81 -0.58 -17.05 14.99
N LEU A 82 -0.50 -15.97 14.21
CA LEU A 82 0.76 -15.48 13.67
C LEU A 82 1.68 -14.98 14.79
N VAL A 83 1.16 -14.19 15.73
CA VAL A 83 1.94 -13.69 16.88
C VAL A 83 2.41 -14.85 17.77
N GLU A 84 1.54 -15.82 18.07
CA GLU A 84 1.89 -17.02 18.83
C GLU A 84 3.03 -17.80 18.19
N ARG A 85 3.01 -17.96 16.85
CA ARG A 85 4.09 -18.62 16.12
C ARG A 85 5.41 -17.85 16.21
N ILE A 86 5.39 -16.53 16.03
CA ILE A 86 6.60 -15.68 16.13
C ILE A 86 7.24 -15.84 17.53
N LEU A 87 6.43 -15.94 18.59
CA LEU A 87 6.92 -16.12 19.95
C LEU A 87 7.65 -17.46 20.19
N THR A 88 7.44 -18.46 19.32
CA THR A 88 8.18 -19.74 19.40
C THR A 88 9.62 -19.65 18.88
N GLY A 89 9.99 -18.56 18.19
CA GLY A 89 11.33 -18.37 17.62
C GLY A 89 11.56 -19.09 16.29
N PHE A 90 10.48 -19.36 15.54
CA PHE A 90 10.50 -19.93 14.19
C PHE A 90 10.57 -18.87 13.10
#